data_AF-A0A2N1BZ96-F1
#
_entry.id   AF-A0A2N1BZ96-F1
#
_cell.length_a   1.000
_cell.length_b   1.000
_cell.length_c   1.000
_cell.angle_alpha   90.00
_cell.angle_beta   90.00
_cell.angle_gamma   90.00
#
_symmetry.space_group_name_H-M   'P 1'
#
loop_
_entity.id
_entity.type
_entity.pdbx_description
1 polymer ?
#
loop_
_entity_poly.entity_id
_entity_poly.type
_entity_poly.pdbx_seq_one_letter_code
_entity_poly.pdbx_strand_id
1 'polypeptide(L)'
;MAIHNITDSALLVKKSRRTIQRYIASGKLTIIRDTLGNPQIDTTELIAVFGPLSKVSQNKLVKKSQYVAVKSSSKTSKKNNTVTLTHDELEDIITRAVEKALSKAIPLLIEQKNTAQILEPISSTAPVVHKKRKTTLPIHRPSIAKKKEAKNGYAVAFGLPNAITEVIHLRIMKLHGEGLTSREIGIEVSVSQASIQRTINVST
;
A
#
# COMPACT_ATOMS: atom_id res chain seq x y z
N MET A 1 2.36 25.27 -17.90
CA MET A 1 1.03 25.21 -17.22
C MET A 1 1.20 24.29 -16.02
N ALA A 2 0.52 24.54 -14.89
CA ALA A 2 0.64 23.64 -13.75
C ALA A 2 -0.23 22.40 -13.97
N ILE A 3 0.29 21.23 -13.57
CA ILE A 3 -0.38 19.94 -13.73
C ILE A 3 -0.69 19.39 -12.34
N HIS A 4 -1.92 18.91 -12.13
CA HIS A 4 -2.40 18.45 -10.84
C HIS A 4 -2.90 17.01 -10.90
N ASN A 5 -2.76 16.28 -9.79
CA ASN A 5 -3.41 14.98 -9.64
C ASN A 5 -4.94 15.16 -9.48
N ILE A 6 -5.70 14.05 -9.58
CA ILE A 6 -7.17 14.08 -9.46
C ILE A 6 -7.63 14.64 -8.10
N THR A 7 -6.92 14.33 -7.01
CA THR A 7 -7.29 14.75 -5.66
C THR A 7 -7.12 16.26 -5.48
N ASP A 8 -6.00 16.80 -5.92
CA ASP A 8 -5.68 18.22 -5.87
C ASP A 8 -6.61 19.00 -6.80
N SER A 9 -6.89 18.46 -7.99
CA SER A 9 -7.88 19.03 -8.92
C SER A 9 -9.27 19.13 -8.26
N ALA A 10 -9.69 18.10 -7.53
CA ALA A 10 -10.96 18.12 -6.82
C ALA A 10 -11.01 19.22 -5.73
N LEU A 11 -9.89 19.45 -5.03
CA LEU A 11 -9.75 20.50 -4.04
C LEU A 11 -9.78 21.91 -4.67
N LEU A 12 -9.04 22.11 -5.77
CA LEU A 12 -8.99 23.39 -6.50
C LEU A 12 -10.37 23.82 -6.99
N VAL A 13 -11.15 22.86 -7.49
CA VAL A 13 -12.47 23.11 -8.07
C VAL A 13 -13.60 23.09 -7.02
N LYS A 14 -13.30 22.73 -5.75
CA LYS A 14 -14.30 22.51 -4.69
C LYS A 14 -15.39 21.50 -5.10
N LYS A 15 -14.98 20.42 -5.77
CA LYS A 15 -15.87 19.32 -6.15
C LYS A 15 -15.38 18.01 -5.59
N SER A 16 -16.26 17.01 -5.56
CA SER A 16 -15.86 15.67 -5.13
C SER A 16 -14.88 15.06 -6.14
N ARG A 17 -13.97 14.20 -5.66
CA ARG A 17 -13.10 13.40 -6.53
C ARG A 17 -13.90 12.59 -7.57
N ARG A 18 -15.09 12.11 -7.19
CA ARG A 18 -16.01 11.36 -8.06
C ARG A 18 -16.52 12.23 -9.23
N THR A 19 -16.72 13.52 -9.00
CA THR A 19 -17.12 14.47 -10.05
C THR A 19 -16.02 14.58 -11.10
N ILE A 20 -14.77 14.80 -10.67
CA ILE A 20 -13.62 14.86 -11.58
C ILE A 20 -13.50 13.57 -12.39
N GLN A 21 -13.57 12.41 -11.72
CA GLN A 21 -13.52 11.10 -12.38
C GLN A 21 -14.66 10.91 -13.41
N ARG A 22 -15.88 11.35 -13.09
CA ARG A 22 -17.00 11.27 -14.03
C ARG A 22 -16.75 12.15 -15.25
N TYR A 23 -16.20 13.34 -15.07
CA TYR A 23 -15.91 14.27 -16.16
C TYR A 23 -14.85 13.70 -17.10
N ILE A 24 -13.81 13.06 -16.54
CA ILE A 24 -12.82 12.29 -17.30
C ILE A 24 -13.50 11.16 -18.07
N ALA A 25 -14.32 10.35 -17.41
CA ALA A 25 -15.02 9.22 -18.06
C ALA A 25 -15.97 9.68 -19.18
N SER A 26 -16.54 10.88 -19.06
CA SER A 26 -17.39 11.48 -20.09
C SER A 26 -16.63 12.23 -21.19
N GLY A 27 -15.30 12.33 -21.11
CA GLY A 27 -14.48 13.08 -22.07
C GLY A 27 -14.57 14.61 -21.94
N LYS A 28 -15.16 15.13 -20.87
CA LYS A 28 -15.20 16.58 -20.57
C LYS A 28 -13.88 17.10 -20.03
N LEU A 29 -13.08 16.21 -19.44
CA LEU A 29 -11.72 16.47 -18.99
C LEU A 29 -10.79 15.48 -19.70
N THR A 30 -9.74 16.01 -20.29
CA THR A 30 -8.57 15.34 -20.79
C THR A 30 -7.61 15.07 -19.64
N ILE A 31 -6.78 14.06 -19.84
CA ILE A 31 -5.85 13.60 -18.83
C ILE A 31 -4.52 13.34 -19.50
N ILE A 32 -3.48 13.88 -18.89
CA ILE A 32 -2.10 13.57 -19.21
C ILE A 32 -1.66 12.46 -18.27
N ARG A 33 -0.93 11.47 -18.78
CA ARG A 33 -0.35 10.42 -17.94
C ARG A 33 1.08 10.78 -17.62
N ASP A 34 1.42 10.70 -16.34
CA ASP A 34 2.80 10.85 -15.88
C ASP A 34 3.68 9.68 -16.37
N THR A 35 4.99 9.80 -16.16
CA THR A 35 5.99 8.73 -16.29
C THR A 35 5.59 7.44 -15.58
N LEU A 36 4.88 7.54 -14.45
CA LEU A 36 4.35 6.42 -13.66
C LEU A 36 2.96 5.94 -14.12
N GLY A 37 2.39 6.55 -15.16
CA GLY A 37 1.05 6.22 -15.68
C GLY A 37 -0.11 6.80 -14.88
N ASN A 38 0.16 7.63 -13.86
CA ASN A 38 -0.87 8.27 -13.05
C ASN A 38 -1.59 9.38 -13.83
N PRO A 39 -2.92 9.49 -13.74
CA PRO A 39 -3.68 10.53 -14.42
C PRO A 39 -3.46 11.89 -13.75
N GLN A 40 -3.10 12.87 -14.55
CA GLN A 40 -2.92 14.27 -14.18
C GLN A 40 -3.73 15.18 -15.12
N ILE A 41 -4.10 16.36 -14.64
CA ILE A 41 -4.98 17.31 -15.33
C ILE A 41 -4.33 18.71 -15.30
N ASP A 42 -4.39 19.40 -16.43
CA ASP A 42 -3.85 20.76 -16.56
C ASP A 42 -4.76 21.83 -15.94
N THR A 43 -4.13 22.88 -15.40
CA THR A 43 -4.84 23.99 -14.74
C THR A 43 -5.83 24.82 -15.56
N THR A 44 -5.47 25.43 -16.70
CA THR A 44 -5.75 24.75 -17.95
C THR A 44 -7.21 24.43 -18.12
N GLU A 45 -7.38 23.15 -18.31
CA GLU A 45 -8.62 22.51 -18.55
C GLU A 45 -9.56 22.62 -17.35
N LEU A 46 -9.03 22.60 -16.13
CA LEU A 46 -9.85 22.82 -14.94
C LEU A 46 -10.53 24.19 -14.97
N ILE A 47 -9.82 25.24 -15.40
CA ILE A 47 -10.38 26.59 -15.57
C ILE A 47 -11.39 26.61 -16.72
N ALA A 48 -11.10 25.96 -17.84
CA ALA A 48 -12.02 25.94 -18.99
C ALA A 48 -13.36 25.25 -18.64
N VAL A 49 -13.30 24.16 -17.89
CA VAL A 49 -14.48 23.32 -17.58
C VAL A 49 -15.27 23.81 -16.38
N PHE A 50 -14.58 24.33 -15.35
CA PHE A 50 -15.22 24.70 -14.09
C PHE A 50 -15.15 26.20 -13.77
N GLY A 51 -14.44 26.98 -14.56
CA GLY A 51 -14.24 28.40 -14.33
C GLY A 51 -13.14 28.69 -13.30
N PRO A 52 -13.15 29.89 -12.71
CA PRO A 52 -12.12 30.33 -11.76
C PRO A 52 -11.92 29.34 -10.61
N LEU A 53 -10.66 28.93 -10.40
CA LEU A 53 -10.30 27.97 -9.35
C LEU A 53 -10.33 28.63 -7.96
N SER A 54 -10.68 27.84 -6.95
CA SER A 54 -10.63 28.31 -5.57
C SER A 54 -9.19 28.46 -5.10
N LYS A 55 -8.92 29.54 -4.35
CA LYS A 55 -7.71 29.63 -3.52
C LYS A 55 -7.79 28.53 -2.46
N VAL A 56 -7.02 27.46 -2.62
CA VAL A 56 -6.92 26.41 -1.62
C VAL A 56 -6.07 26.98 -0.49
N SER A 57 -6.68 27.34 0.64
CA SER A 57 -5.90 27.59 1.84
C SER A 57 -5.28 26.24 2.22
N GLN A 58 -3.96 26.18 2.29
CA GLN A 58 -3.24 25.02 2.81
C GLN A 58 -3.47 24.93 4.32
N ASN A 59 -4.72 24.64 4.72
CA ASN A 59 -5.05 24.39 6.11
C ASN A 59 -4.35 23.09 6.48
N LYS A 60 -3.15 23.21 7.03
CA LYS A 60 -2.33 22.11 7.55
C LYS A 60 -3.22 21.32 8.50
N LEU A 61 -3.71 20.17 8.06
CA LEU A 61 -4.55 19.30 8.88
C LEU A 61 -3.70 18.87 10.08
N VAL A 62 -3.96 19.47 11.24
CA VAL A 62 -3.45 19.00 12.52
C VAL A 62 -4.06 17.62 12.72
N LYS A 63 -3.32 16.56 12.34
CA LYS A 63 -3.71 15.18 12.57
C LYS A 63 -3.77 14.97 14.08
N LYS A 64 -4.93 15.16 14.68
CA LYS A 64 -5.20 14.73 16.05
C LYS A 64 -5.18 13.21 16.01
N SER A 65 -4.09 12.61 16.48
CA SER A 65 -4.00 11.17 16.64
C SER A 65 -5.00 10.75 17.70
N GLN A 66 -5.97 9.91 17.32
CA GLN A 66 -6.92 9.33 18.26
C GLN A 66 -6.23 8.13 18.91
N TYR A 67 -5.97 8.21 20.21
CA TYR A 67 -5.34 7.12 20.97
C TYR A 67 -6.38 6.03 21.20
N VAL A 68 -6.33 4.97 20.42
CA VAL A 68 -7.14 3.76 20.66
C VAL A 68 -6.35 2.87 21.61
N ALA A 69 -6.94 2.55 22.77
CA ALA A 69 -6.33 1.66 23.76
C ALA A 69 -6.26 0.23 23.22
N VAL A 70 -5.16 -0.09 22.54
CA VAL A 70 -4.80 -1.47 22.21
C VAL A 70 -4.23 -2.10 23.47
N LYS A 71 -4.93 -3.09 24.04
CA LYS A 71 -4.33 -4.03 25.01
C LYS A 71 -3.34 -4.90 24.24
N SER A 72 -2.13 -4.41 24.05
CA SER A 72 -1.02 -5.18 23.51
C SER A 72 0.14 -5.14 24.49
N SER A 73 0.44 -6.31 25.01
CA SER A 73 1.73 -6.67 25.59
C SER A 73 2.87 -6.25 24.65
N SER A 74 4.01 -5.91 25.25
CA SER A 74 5.26 -5.45 24.63
C SER A 74 5.29 -3.99 24.14
N LYS A 75 5.79 -3.16 25.05
CA LYS A 75 6.21 -1.77 24.88
C LYS A 75 7.49 -1.73 24.04
N THR A 76 7.39 -1.40 22.75
CA THR A 76 8.52 -0.84 21.99
C THR A 76 8.12 0.52 21.43
N SER A 77 8.32 1.56 22.26
CA SER A 77 8.22 2.93 21.80
C SER A 77 9.35 3.19 20.80
N LYS A 78 9.02 3.45 19.54
CA LYS A 78 9.92 4.17 18.64
C LYS A 78 10.10 5.59 19.21
N LYS A 79 11.13 5.78 20.03
CA LYS A 79 11.59 7.10 20.44
C LYS A 79 12.34 7.71 19.26
N ASN A 80 11.74 8.68 18.59
CA ASN A 80 12.46 9.57 17.70
C ASN A 80 13.28 10.54 18.56
N ASN A 81 14.47 10.12 18.99
CA ASN A 81 15.43 10.97 19.70
C ASN A 81 16.04 11.97 18.70
N THR A 82 15.35 13.10 18.49
CA THR A 82 15.93 14.24 17.77
C THR A 82 16.81 14.97 18.77
N VAL A 83 18.13 14.81 18.66
CA VAL A 83 19.11 15.51 19.50
C VAL A 83 19.43 16.83 18.80
N THR A 84 19.13 17.95 19.44
CA THR A 84 19.55 19.29 19.00
C THR A 84 20.98 19.50 19.48
N LEU A 85 21.96 19.26 18.61
CA LEU A 85 23.37 19.54 18.88
C LEU A 85 23.70 20.97 18.46
N THR A 86 24.50 21.66 19.26
CA THR A 86 25.06 22.96 18.90
C THR A 86 26.18 22.79 17.85
N HIS A 87 26.56 23.88 17.17
CA HIS A 87 27.56 23.82 16.10
C HIS A 87 28.91 23.31 16.62
N ASP A 88 29.36 23.83 17.76
CA ASP A 88 30.63 23.49 18.38
C ASP A 88 30.69 22.00 18.79
N GLU A 89 29.60 21.45 19.32
CA GLU A 89 29.51 20.02 19.66
C GLU A 89 29.57 19.13 18.42
N LEU A 90 29.01 19.58 17.30
CA LEU A 90 29.12 18.86 16.03
C LEU A 90 30.56 18.87 15.52
N GLU A 91 31.25 20.00 15.61
CA GLU A 91 32.66 20.11 15.22
C GLU A 91 33.56 19.20 16.06
N ASP A 92 33.36 19.18 17.38
CA ASP A 92 34.08 18.29 18.30
C ASP A 92 33.83 16.80 18.02
N ILE A 93 32.60 16.43 17.65
CA ILE A 93 32.27 15.05 17.28
C ILE A 93 32.97 14.66 15.97
N ILE A 94 32.98 15.56 14.98
CA ILE A 94 33.60 15.32 13.68
C ILE A 94 35.12 15.18 13.84
N THR A 95 35.77 16.09 14.56
CA THR A 95 37.23 16.06 14.78
C THR A 95 37.66 14.76 15.46
N ARG A 96 37.00 14.37 16.55
CA ARG A 96 37.25 13.10 17.24
C ARG A 96 37.03 11.88 16.35
N ALA A 97 36.00 11.90 15.50
CA ALA A 97 35.73 10.80 14.58
C ALA A 97 36.83 10.66 13.52
N VAL A 98 37.32 11.78 12.98
CA VAL A 98 38.41 11.81 12.00
C VAL A 98 39.73 11.33 12.60
N GLU A 99 40.11 11.83 13.79
CA GLU A 99 41.33 11.37 14.48
C GLU A 99 41.30 9.86 14.76
N LYS A 100 40.13 9.35 15.19
CA LYS A 100 39.94 7.91 15.43
C LYS A 100 40.00 7.09 14.13
N ALA A 101 39.55 7.64 13.01
CA ALA A 101 39.66 6.98 11.72
C ALA A 101 41.12 6.94 11.24
N LEU A 102 41.85 8.06 11.35
CA LEU A 102 43.24 8.17 10.94
C LEU A 102 44.16 7.28 11.78
N SER A 103 44.02 7.29 13.11
CA SER A 103 44.80 6.41 14.00
C SER A 103 44.61 4.93 13.69
N LYS A 104 43.45 4.52 13.17
CA LYS A 104 43.19 3.15 12.73
C LYS A 104 43.70 2.86 11.32
N ALA A 105 43.64 3.83 10.41
CA ALA A 105 44.04 3.66 9.02
C ALA A 105 45.58 3.68 8.84
N ILE A 106 46.29 4.50 9.61
CA ILE A 106 47.76 4.66 9.49
C ILE A 106 48.52 3.34 9.69
N PRO A 107 48.24 2.50 10.70
CA PRO A 107 48.88 1.19 10.85
C PRO A 107 48.63 0.25 9.67
N LEU A 108 47.41 0.22 9.13
CA LEU A 108 47.04 -0.64 8.00
C LEU A 108 47.74 -0.22 6.70
N LEU A 109 47.96 1.07 6.51
CA LEU A 109 48.74 1.60 5.38
C LEU A 109 50.25 1.38 5.53
N ILE A 110 50.75 1.17 6.75
CA ILE A 110 52.15 0.81 7.01
C ILE A 110 52.36 -0.68 6.74
N GLU A 111 51.40 -1.56 7.06
CA GLU A 111 51.45 -2.99 6.72
C GLU A 111 51.42 -3.25 5.21
N GLN A 112 50.64 -2.46 4.45
CA GLN A 112 50.56 -2.60 2.98
C GLN A 112 51.85 -2.22 2.23
N LYS A 113 52.83 -1.58 2.89
CA LYS A 113 54.12 -1.23 2.29
C LYS A 113 55.17 -2.34 2.41
N ASN A 114 54.94 -3.34 3.25
CA ASN A 114 55.86 -4.47 3.46
C ASN A 114 55.50 -5.73 2.65
N THR A 115 54.45 -5.67 1.82
CA THR A 115 54.08 -6.77 0.91
C THR A 115 53.97 -6.23 -0.51
N ALA A 116 55.11 -5.94 -1.13
CA ALA A 116 55.20 -5.67 -2.56
C ALA A 116 56.59 -6.04 -3.12
N GLN A 117 56.85 -7.34 -3.27
CA GLN A 117 57.61 -7.90 -4.38
C GLN A 117 56.86 -9.18 -4.75
N ILE A 118 56.13 -9.22 -5.86
CA ILE A 118 56.60 -9.76 -7.14
C ILE A 118 55.74 -9.16 -8.28
N LEU A 119 56.41 -8.49 -9.21
CA LEU A 119 55.95 -8.17 -10.57
C LEU A 119 55.92 -9.48 -11.38
N GLU A 120 55.02 -9.70 -12.35
CA GLU A 120 55.18 -9.33 -13.78
C GLU A 120 54.05 -10.00 -14.65
N PRO A 121 53.91 -9.76 -15.98
CA PRO A 121 52.84 -8.92 -16.52
C PRO A 121 52.05 -9.56 -17.70
N ILE A 122 51.15 -8.78 -18.32
CA ILE A 122 50.59 -8.84 -19.69
C ILE A 122 50.05 -10.17 -20.28
N SER A 123 48.75 -10.18 -20.64
CA SER A 123 48.33 -10.51 -22.01
C SER A 123 46.88 -10.09 -22.31
N SER A 124 46.70 -9.50 -23.49
CA SER A 124 45.46 -9.04 -24.10
C SER A 124 44.76 -10.19 -24.81
N THR A 125 43.45 -10.40 -24.59
CA THR A 125 42.54 -10.86 -25.68
C THR A 125 41.04 -10.67 -25.38
N ALA A 126 40.34 -10.15 -26.40
CA ALA A 126 38.93 -10.33 -26.78
C ALA A 126 37.82 -9.40 -26.20
N PRO A 127 36.99 -8.79 -27.09
CA PRO A 127 35.85 -7.97 -26.71
C PRO A 127 34.62 -8.86 -26.44
N VAL A 128 34.07 -8.81 -25.23
CA VAL A 128 32.82 -9.50 -24.89
C VAL A 128 31.63 -8.65 -25.29
N VAL A 129 30.98 -9.07 -26.36
CA VAL A 129 29.72 -8.56 -26.92
C VAL A 129 28.61 -8.53 -25.86
N HIS A 130 28.04 -7.34 -25.64
CA HIS A 130 26.85 -7.14 -24.80
C HIS A 130 25.62 -7.83 -25.39
N LYS A 131 25.16 -8.93 -24.78
CA LYS A 131 23.82 -9.48 -25.05
C LYS A 131 22.79 -8.78 -24.16
N LYS A 132 21.94 -7.95 -24.80
CA LYS A 132 20.75 -7.32 -24.19
C LYS A 132 19.82 -8.39 -23.60
N ARG A 133 19.56 -8.32 -22.29
CA ARG A 133 18.49 -9.09 -21.65
C ARG A 133 17.14 -8.56 -22.13
N LYS A 134 16.28 -9.48 -22.59
CA LYS A 134 14.90 -9.22 -23.01
C LYS A 134 14.08 -8.67 -21.84
N THR A 135 13.40 -7.56 -22.10
CA THR A 135 12.34 -6.98 -21.26
C THR A 135 11.19 -7.99 -21.16
N THR A 136 10.89 -8.44 -19.95
CA THR A 136 9.67 -9.20 -19.66
C THR A 136 8.48 -8.24 -19.68
N LEU A 137 7.55 -8.48 -20.59
CA LEU A 137 6.29 -7.75 -20.67
C LEU A 137 5.49 -7.94 -19.36
N PRO A 138 4.74 -6.92 -18.91
CA PRO A 138 3.85 -7.06 -17.77
C PRO A 138 2.74 -8.06 -18.12
N ILE A 139 2.64 -9.12 -17.34
CA ILE A 139 1.54 -10.08 -17.40
C ILE A 139 0.25 -9.32 -17.08
N HIS A 140 -0.50 -8.99 -18.12
CA HIS A 140 -1.84 -8.43 -18.02
C HIS A 140 -2.74 -9.57 -17.51
N ARG A 141 -2.82 -9.76 -16.19
CA ARG A 141 -3.79 -10.71 -15.60
C ARG A 141 -5.16 -10.04 -15.65
N PRO A 142 -6.09 -10.46 -16.54
CA PRO A 142 -7.46 -10.02 -16.41
C PRO A 142 -7.98 -10.54 -15.07
N SER A 143 -8.43 -9.63 -14.20
CA SER A 143 -9.25 -10.02 -13.06
C SER A 143 -10.53 -10.60 -13.64
N ILE A 144 -10.60 -11.92 -13.77
CA ILE A 144 -11.84 -12.61 -14.09
C ILE A 144 -12.78 -12.25 -12.93
N ALA A 145 -13.70 -11.32 -13.18
CA ALA A 145 -14.80 -11.08 -12.27
C ALA A 145 -15.54 -12.41 -12.16
N LYS A 146 -15.40 -13.08 -11.02
CA LYS A 146 -16.19 -14.27 -10.73
C LYS A 146 -17.64 -13.85 -10.89
N LYS A 147 -18.29 -14.34 -11.95
CA LYS A 147 -19.70 -14.17 -12.22
C LYS A 147 -20.42 -14.57 -10.93
N LYS A 148 -21.14 -13.65 -10.29
CA LYS A 148 -21.92 -13.98 -9.09
C LYS A 148 -22.81 -15.15 -9.46
N GLU A 149 -22.59 -16.30 -8.82
CA GLU A 149 -23.41 -17.48 -9.02
C GLU A 149 -24.88 -17.11 -8.85
N ALA A 150 -25.74 -17.77 -9.65
CA ALA A 150 -27.16 -17.52 -9.63
C ALA A 150 -27.66 -17.57 -8.18
N LYS A 151 -28.47 -16.58 -7.82
CA LYS A 151 -29.05 -16.50 -6.49
C LYS A 151 -29.87 -17.78 -6.25
N ASN A 152 -29.44 -18.62 -5.32
CA ASN A 152 -30.25 -19.74 -4.84
C ASN A 152 -31.57 -19.17 -4.32
N GLY A 153 -32.69 -19.52 -4.96
CA GLY A 153 -34.00 -18.91 -4.70
C GLY A 153 -34.43 -19.04 -3.23
N TYR A 154 -34.11 -20.17 -2.61
CA TYR A 154 -34.39 -20.42 -1.19
C TYR A 154 -33.66 -19.43 -0.27
N ALA A 155 -32.33 -19.32 -0.39
CA ALA A 155 -31.55 -18.44 0.48
C ALA A 155 -32.04 -16.98 0.40
N VAL A 156 -32.40 -16.52 -0.80
CA VAL A 156 -32.92 -15.16 -0.99
C VAL A 156 -34.30 -14.98 -0.38
N ALA A 157 -35.20 -15.97 -0.50
CA ALA A 157 -36.54 -15.90 0.07
C ALA A 157 -36.51 -15.75 1.60
N PHE A 158 -35.54 -16.38 2.26
CA PHE A 158 -35.40 -16.38 3.71
C PHE A 158 -34.31 -15.42 4.23
N GLY A 159 -33.74 -14.56 3.38
CA GLY A 159 -32.70 -13.60 3.80
C GLY A 159 -31.36 -14.22 4.24
N LEU A 160 -31.11 -15.46 3.83
CA LEU A 160 -29.95 -16.26 4.21
C LEU A 160 -28.75 -16.01 3.27
N PRO A 161 -27.51 -16.28 3.74
CA PRO A 161 -26.35 -16.38 2.87
C PRO A 161 -26.56 -17.33 1.68
N ASN A 162 -26.12 -16.94 0.48
CA ASN A 162 -26.30 -17.75 -0.74
C ASN A 162 -25.75 -19.20 -0.64
N ALA A 163 -24.76 -19.43 0.21
CA ALA A 163 -24.18 -20.75 0.46
C ALA A 163 -25.14 -21.72 1.17
N ILE A 164 -26.30 -21.25 1.65
CA ILE A 164 -27.23 -22.00 2.47
C ILE A 164 -28.41 -22.45 1.62
N THR A 165 -28.45 -23.74 1.37
CA THR A 165 -29.60 -24.42 0.77
C THR A 165 -30.62 -24.78 1.85
N GLU A 166 -31.82 -25.17 1.43
CA GLU A 166 -32.89 -25.63 2.35
C GLU A 166 -32.43 -26.76 3.27
N VAL A 167 -31.73 -27.77 2.72
CA VAL A 167 -31.22 -28.91 3.48
C VAL A 167 -30.21 -28.46 4.54
N ILE A 168 -29.32 -27.53 4.17
CA ILE A 168 -28.33 -26.96 5.09
C ILE A 168 -29.04 -26.15 6.18
N HIS A 169 -30.05 -25.36 5.81
CA HIS A 169 -30.83 -24.56 6.75
C HIS A 169 -31.50 -25.42 7.82
N LEU A 170 -32.24 -26.46 7.40
CA LEU A 170 -32.90 -27.40 8.32
C LEU A 170 -31.90 -28.12 9.22
N ARG A 171 -30.74 -28.51 8.68
CA ARG A 171 -29.69 -29.15 9.47
C ARG A 171 -29.10 -28.21 10.52
N ILE A 172 -28.82 -26.95 10.17
CA ILE A 172 -28.35 -25.93 11.11
C ILE A 172 -29.38 -25.72 12.23
N MET A 173 -30.67 -25.58 11.91
CA MET A 173 -31.72 -25.38 12.92
C MET A 173 -31.86 -26.58 13.85
N LYS A 174 -31.77 -27.80 13.33
CA LYS A 174 -31.80 -29.03 14.15
C LYS A 174 -30.61 -29.09 15.13
N LEU A 175 -29.39 -28.90 14.63
CA LEU A 175 -28.17 -28.98 15.45
C LEU A 175 -28.11 -27.85 16.49
N HIS A 176 -28.57 -26.65 16.13
CA HIS A 176 -28.68 -25.54 17.07
C HIS A 176 -29.72 -25.83 18.17
N GLY A 177 -30.85 -26.47 17.82
CA GLY A 177 -31.85 -26.94 18.79
C GLY A 177 -31.30 -28.02 19.73
N GLU A 178 -30.34 -28.82 19.29
CA GLU A 178 -29.60 -29.79 20.11
C GLU A 178 -28.54 -29.13 21.03
N GLY A 179 -28.38 -27.80 20.95
CA GLY A 179 -27.47 -27.02 21.80
C GLY A 179 -26.03 -26.93 21.28
N LEU A 180 -25.77 -27.36 20.04
CA LEU A 180 -24.44 -27.28 19.44
C LEU A 180 -24.06 -25.83 19.09
N THR A 181 -22.77 -25.54 19.23
CA THR A 181 -22.24 -24.21 18.93
C THR A 181 -22.10 -23.99 17.42
N SER A 182 -22.18 -22.74 16.96
CA SER A 182 -21.96 -22.37 15.54
C SER A 182 -20.65 -22.88 14.95
N ARG A 183 -19.64 -23.15 15.80
CA ARG A 183 -18.34 -23.69 15.39
C ARG A 183 -18.41 -25.19 15.10
N GLU A 184 -19.09 -25.95 15.97
CA GLU A 184 -19.29 -27.40 15.79
C GLU A 184 -20.18 -27.67 14.58
N ILE A 185 -21.27 -26.89 14.42
CA ILE A 185 -22.14 -26.95 13.25
C ILE A 185 -21.36 -26.66 11.95
N GLY A 186 -20.39 -25.75 12.00
CA GLY A 186 -19.54 -25.41 10.85
C GLY A 186 -18.67 -26.57 10.37
N ILE A 187 -18.21 -27.42 11.28
CA ILE A 187 -17.44 -28.62 10.95
C ILE A 187 -18.35 -29.64 10.27
N GLU A 188 -19.58 -29.80 10.74
CA GLU A 188 -20.51 -30.79 10.21
C GLU A 188 -21.08 -30.40 8.85
N VAL A 189 -21.49 -29.14 8.69
CA VAL A 189 -22.20 -28.67 7.49
C VAL A 189 -21.26 -28.04 6.45
N SER A 190 -19.96 -27.95 6.74
CA SER A 190 -18.93 -27.37 5.86
C SER A 190 -19.22 -25.93 5.43
N VAL A 191 -19.90 -25.16 6.29
CA VAL A 191 -20.26 -23.75 6.05
C VAL A 191 -19.54 -22.87 7.06
N SER A 192 -19.17 -21.65 6.64
CA SER A 192 -18.48 -20.71 7.53
C SER A 192 -19.30 -20.40 8.78
N GLN A 193 -18.63 -20.31 9.93
CA GLN A 193 -19.25 -19.95 11.21
C GLN A 193 -20.08 -18.65 11.12
N ALA A 194 -19.59 -17.65 10.37
CA ALA A 194 -20.30 -16.39 10.18
C ALA A 194 -21.62 -16.55 9.42
N SER A 195 -21.68 -17.44 8.43
CA SER A 195 -22.91 -17.76 7.71
C SER A 195 -23.91 -18.51 8.60
N ILE A 196 -23.43 -19.44 9.43
CA ILE A 196 -24.26 -20.18 10.39
C ILE A 196 -24.86 -19.21 11.42
N GLN A 197 -24.02 -18.34 12.00
CA GLN A 197 -24.49 -17.36 12.97
C GLN A 197 -25.54 -16.43 12.35
N ARG A 198 -25.31 -15.94 11.13
CA ARG A 198 -26.30 -15.12 10.42
C ARG A 198 -27.62 -15.87 10.21
N THR A 199 -27.55 -17.17 9.94
CA THR A 199 -28.73 -18.01 9.71
C THR A 199 -29.53 -18.22 10.98
N ILE A 200 -28.85 -18.52 12.09
CA ILE A 200 -29.48 -18.61 13.41
C ILE A 200 -30.17 -17.29 13.72
N ASN A 201 -29.47 -16.17 13.62
CA ASN A 201 -30.02 -14.85 13.93
C ASN A 201 -31.22 -14.42 13.05
N VAL A 202 -31.35 -14.96 11.84
CA VAL A 202 -32.46 -14.66 10.92
C VAL A 202 -33.67 -15.56 11.20
N SER A 203 -33.46 -16.71 11.83
CA SER A 203 -34.47 -17.77 11.98
C SER A 203 -34.91 -18.01 13.43
N THR A 204 -34.23 -17.39 14.39
CA THR A 204 -34.68 -17.20 15.78
C THR A 204 -35.50 -15.92 15.91
#